data_AF-A0A8C6TP63-F1
#
_entry.id   AF-A0A8C6TP63-F1
#
_cell.length_a   1.000
_cell.length_b   1.000
_cell.length_c   1.000
_cell.angle_alpha   90.00
_cell.angle_beta   90.00
_cell.angle_gamma   90.00
#
_symmetry.space_group_name_H-M   'P 1'
#
loop_
_entity.id
_entity.type
_entity.pdbx_description
1 polymer ?
#
loop_
_entity_poly.entity_id
_entity_poly.type
_entity_poly.pdbx_seq_one_letter_code
_entity_poly.pdbx_strand_id
1 'polypeptide(L)'
;MSPQCNTCGEQLQKLNQQVAVMRKEIKNLRQMLDSATRAHRKHILSLQSVVSTMDQKEPHSCYPYNIKGIIQTVPIGYLKSCFTAKNGTPRQPTICGPSRAELRIQQSVFNNPEHALVGLEQYSHVWIIFVFHKNGHLSVKAKVKPPRLNGQKVGVYSTRSPHRPNAIGLTLAKLDNIVGHDGPRFKFLRSTEEAIAAIRGVLSADPRSVYRRARCTDKLFYFTLDTADVTCWFGHGFAEVLQVRPVQQL
;
A
#
# COMPACT_ATOMS: atom_id res chain seq x y z
N MET A 1 83.13 22.68 -48.63
CA MET A 1 81.85 23.36 -48.93
C MET A 1 80.74 22.35 -48.67
N SER A 2 80.00 22.48 -47.56
CA SER A 2 78.91 21.55 -47.24
C SER A 2 77.64 21.96 -47.99
N PRO A 3 76.89 21.03 -48.60
CA PRO A 3 75.75 21.38 -49.45
C PRO A 3 74.58 21.86 -48.59
N GLN A 4 74.02 23.02 -48.93
CA GLN A 4 72.82 23.55 -48.30
C GLN A 4 71.63 22.62 -48.62
N CYS A 5 71.00 22.11 -47.57
CA CYS A 5 69.90 21.17 -47.63
C CYS A 5 68.58 21.90 -47.97
N ASN A 6 68.21 21.94 -49.26
CA ASN A 6 67.02 22.62 -49.77
C ASN A 6 65.67 22.07 -49.27
N THR A 7 65.64 20.88 -48.67
CA THR A 7 64.41 20.24 -48.14
C THR A 7 63.96 20.80 -46.78
N CYS A 8 64.88 21.38 -46.00
CA CYS A 8 64.57 21.90 -44.66
C CYS A 8 63.76 23.21 -44.71
N GLY A 9 64.01 24.07 -45.70
CA GLY A 9 63.30 25.34 -45.89
C GLY A 9 61.82 25.16 -46.29
N GLU A 10 61.54 24.22 -47.18
CA GLU A 10 60.16 23.89 -47.59
C GLU A 10 59.34 23.27 -46.45
N GLN A 11 59.97 22.40 -45.65
CA GLN A 11 59.32 21.84 -44.46
C GLN A 11 59.00 22.92 -43.43
N LEU A 12 59.91 23.88 -43.20
CA LEU A 12 59.68 25.00 -42.30
C LEU A 12 58.54 25.90 -42.78
N GLN A 13 58.44 26.18 -44.10
CA GLN A 13 57.33 26.94 -44.68
C GLN A 13 55.98 26.22 -44.51
N LYS A 14 55.92 24.91 -44.77
CA LYS A 14 54.71 24.11 -44.54
C LYS A 14 54.28 24.13 -43.07
N LEU A 15 55.24 24.00 -42.14
CA LEU A 15 54.96 24.05 -40.71
C LEU A 15 54.45 25.44 -40.28
N ASN A 16 55.06 26.52 -40.77
CA ASN A 16 54.61 27.88 -40.50
C ASN A 16 53.21 28.14 -41.05
N GLN A 17 52.88 27.62 -42.23
CA GLN A 17 51.55 27.72 -42.81
C GLN A 17 50.52 26.94 -41.97
N GLN A 18 50.85 25.73 -41.51
CA GLN A 18 50.00 24.96 -40.60
C GLN A 18 49.79 25.69 -39.27
N VAL A 19 50.83 26.28 -38.67
CA VAL A 19 50.71 27.08 -37.45
C VAL A 19 49.82 28.30 -37.67
N ALA A 20 49.90 28.96 -38.83
CA ALA A 20 49.03 30.08 -39.16
C ALA A 20 47.55 29.66 -39.28
N VAL A 21 47.28 28.51 -39.90
CA VAL A 21 45.92 27.93 -39.99
C VAL A 21 45.40 27.57 -38.59
N MET A 22 46.18 26.86 -37.79
CA MET A 22 45.79 26.48 -36.42
C MET A 22 45.51 27.71 -35.54
N ARG A 23 46.29 28.79 -35.65
CA ARG A 23 46.03 30.04 -34.93
C ARG A 23 44.69 30.67 -35.33
N LYS A 24 44.37 30.65 -36.63
CA LYS A 24 43.08 31.13 -37.14
C LYS A 24 41.92 30.27 -36.63
N GLU A 25 42.13 28.95 -36.57
CA GLU A 25 41.12 28.00 -36.10
C GLU A 25 40.88 28.13 -34.59
N ILE A 26 41.92 28.29 -33.77
CA ILE A 26 41.81 28.61 -32.34
C ILE A 26 41.04 29.92 -32.14
N LYS A 27 41.30 30.94 -32.97
CA LYS A 27 40.55 32.21 -32.91
C LYS A 27 39.07 32.01 -33.23
N ASN A 28 38.75 31.23 -34.26
CA ASN A 28 37.37 30.90 -34.61
C ASN A 28 36.66 30.10 -33.50
N LEU A 29 37.33 29.10 -32.92
CA LEU A 29 36.80 28.29 -31.82
C LEU A 29 36.49 29.15 -30.58
N ARG A 30 37.39 30.07 -30.22
CA ARG A 30 37.14 31.04 -29.13
C ARG A 30 35.93 31.92 -29.41
N GLN A 31 35.80 32.44 -30.63
CA GLN A 31 34.66 33.27 -31.02
C GLN A 31 33.33 32.49 -30.99
N MET A 32 33.35 31.20 -31.39
CA MET A 32 32.18 30.32 -31.28
C MET A 32 31.81 30.03 -29.83
N LEU A 33 32.80 29.76 -28.96
CA LEU A 33 32.58 29.53 -27.53
C LEU A 33 31.97 30.76 -26.84
N ASP A 34 32.46 31.97 -27.15
CA ASP A 34 31.91 33.23 -26.62
C ASP A 34 30.47 33.44 -27.07
N SER A 35 30.17 33.10 -28.34
CA SER A 35 28.83 33.21 -28.90
C SER A 35 27.86 32.20 -28.29
N ALA A 36 28.30 30.96 -28.08
CA ALA A 36 27.54 29.92 -27.39
C ALA A 36 27.28 30.30 -25.91
N THR A 37 28.28 30.85 -25.22
CA THR A 37 28.16 31.34 -23.84
C THR A 37 27.14 32.48 -23.73
N ARG A 38 27.17 33.44 -24.67
CA ARG A 38 26.17 34.51 -24.75
C ARG A 38 24.77 33.97 -25.01
N ALA A 39 24.63 33.01 -25.93
CA ALA A 39 23.35 32.37 -26.21
C ALA A 39 22.82 31.66 -24.96
N HIS A 40 23.66 30.87 -24.29
CA HIS A 40 23.29 30.17 -23.06
C HIS A 40 22.84 31.13 -21.95
N ARG A 41 23.57 32.24 -21.75
CA ARG A 41 23.18 33.28 -20.78
C ARG A 41 21.82 33.89 -21.11
N LYS A 42 21.50 34.11 -22.40
CA LYS A 42 20.18 34.60 -22.84
C LYS A 42 19.07 33.58 -22.55
N HIS A 43 19.33 32.29 -22.79
CA HIS A 43 18.39 31.22 -22.45
C HIS A 43 18.13 31.14 -20.94
N ILE A 44 19.17 31.23 -20.11
CA ILE A 44 19.02 31.25 -18.64
C ILE A 44 18.17 32.44 -18.20
N LEU A 45 18.44 33.64 -18.71
CA LEU A 45 17.65 34.84 -18.37
C LEU A 45 16.18 34.69 -18.79
N SER A 46 15.92 34.09 -19.96
CA SER A 46 14.55 33.80 -20.42
C SER A 46 13.85 32.79 -19.52
N LEU A 47 14.55 31.74 -19.08
CA LEU A 47 14.01 30.76 -18.14
C LEU A 47 13.73 31.39 -16.78
N GLN A 48 14.65 32.23 -16.28
CA GLN A 48 14.44 32.98 -15.03
C GLN A 48 13.22 33.89 -15.12
N SER A 49 13.01 34.60 -16.24
CA SER A 49 11.80 35.43 -16.40
C SER A 49 10.51 34.61 -16.44
N VAL A 50 10.54 33.41 -17.05
CA VAL A 50 9.37 32.51 -17.09
C VAL A 50 9.08 31.92 -15.71
N VAL A 51 10.11 31.59 -14.93
CA VAL A 51 9.94 31.11 -13.55
C VAL A 51 9.47 32.23 -12.63
N SER A 52 9.99 33.45 -12.78
CA SER A 52 9.54 34.61 -12.00
C SER A 52 8.10 35.03 -12.33
N THR A 53 7.63 34.86 -13.56
CA THR A 53 6.21 35.08 -13.89
C THR A 53 5.30 33.97 -13.35
N MET A 54 5.82 32.78 -13.07
CA MET A 54 5.09 31.76 -12.30
C MET A 54 4.95 32.13 -10.83
N ASP A 55 5.97 32.76 -10.23
CA ASP A 55 5.92 33.26 -8.84
C ASP A 55 5.02 34.52 -8.69
N GLN A 56 4.84 35.31 -9.75
CA GLN A 56 3.99 36.53 -9.73
C GLN A 56 2.53 36.30 -10.14
N LYS A 57 2.13 35.07 -10.49
CA LYS A 57 0.71 34.73 -10.33
C LYS A 57 0.43 34.69 -8.84
N GLU A 58 0.01 35.85 -8.30
CA GLU A 58 -0.93 35.93 -7.18
C GLU A 58 -1.81 34.67 -7.22
N PRO A 59 -1.92 33.89 -6.14
CA PRO A 59 -2.70 32.67 -6.15
C PRO A 59 -4.11 33.07 -6.56
N HIS A 60 -4.48 32.77 -7.81
CA HIS A 60 -5.83 32.97 -8.28
C HIS A 60 -6.72 32.24 -7.28
N SER A 61 -7.46 33.02 -6.51
CA SER A 61 -8.58 32.61 -5.68
C SER A 61 -9.63 31.99 -6.60
N CYS A 62 -9.38 30.76 -7.01
CA CYS A 62 -10.34 29.87 -7.62
C CYS A 62 -10.26 28.60 -6.79
N TYR A 63 -11.02 28.63 -5.70
CA TYR A 63 -11.77 27.57 -5.04
C TYR A 63 -12.03 28.14 -3.65
N PRO A 64 -13.27 28.11 -3.13
CA PRO A 64 -13.44 28.23 -1.70
C PRO A 64 -12.73 27.01 -1.10
N TYR A 65 -11.47 27.15 -0.68
CA TYR A 65 -10.77 26.18 0.16
C TYR A 65 -11.34 26.28 1.58
N ASN A 66 -12.66 26.16 1.68
CA ASN A 66 -13.29 25.55 2.82
C ASN A 66 -13.72 24.14 2.40
N ILE A 67 -12.80 23.39 1.77
CA ILE A 67 -12.86 21.93 1.88
C ILE A 67 -12.38 21.63 3.31
N LYS A 68 -13.27 21.86 4.29
CA LYS A 68 -13.37 20.96 5.45
C LYS A 68 -13.80 19.60 4.89
N GLY A 69 -12.89 18.95 4.17
CA GLY A 69 -13.11 17.68 3.53
C GLY A 69 -12.92 16.62 4.58
N ILE A 70 -14.00 16.15 5.17
CA ILE A 70 -13.98 14.86 5.86
C ILE A 70 -13.82 13.85 4.72
N ILE A 71 -12.65 13.22 4.62
CA ILE A 71 -12.53 11.99 3.83
C ILE A 71 -13.38 10.94 4.57
N GLN A 72 -14.62 10.79 4.16
CA GLN A 72 -15.50 9.73 4.65
C GLN A 72 -15.04 8.42 3.99
N THR A 73 -14.24 7.66 4.72
CA THR A 73 -13.82 6.33 4.29
C THR A 73 -14.70 5.28 4.95
N VAL A 74 -15.31 4.41 4.16
CA VAL A 74 -15.87 3.16 4.67
C VAL A 74 -14.72 2.15 4.76
N PRO A 75 -14.50 1.49 5.91
CA PRO A 75 -13.47 0.45 6.01
C PRO A 75 -13.82 -0.70 5.06
N ILE A 76 -12.90 -1.05 4.16
CA ILE A 76 -13.10 -2.17 3.23
C ILE A 76 -12.90 -3.55 3.88
N GLY A 77 -12.28 -3.58 5.06
CA GLY A 77 -11.89 -4.80 5.75
C GLY A 77 -11.13 -4.52 7.05
N TYR A 78 -10.84 -5.58 7.80
CA TYR A 78 -10.11 -5.50 9.06
C TYR A 78 -8.89 -6.40 9.07
N LEU A 79 -7.80 -5.88 9.63
CA LEU A 79 -6.55 -6.60 9.80
C LEU A 79 -6.51 -7.26 11.19
N LYS A 80 -6.24 -8.56 11.22
CA LYS A 80 -5.96 -9.32 12.44
C LYS A 80 -4.50 -9.80 12.38
N SER A 81 -3.75 -9.61 13.46
CA SER A 81 -2.34 -10.03 13.53
C SER A 81 -2.01 -10.60 14.91
N CYS A 82 -0.82 -11.15 15.06
CA CYS A 82 -0.28 -11.57 16.36
C CYS A 82 -0.03 -10.40 17.33
N PHE A 83 -0.17 -9.14 16.89
CA PHE A 83 0.02 -7.96 17.72
C PHE A 83 -1.33 -7.39 18.20
N THR A 84 -1.76 -7.78 19.40
CA THR A 84 -3.03 -7.35 20.01
C THR A 84 -2.96 -5.97 20.65
N ALA A 85 -1.77 -5.57 21.09
CA ALA A 85 -1.50 -4.30 21.75
C ALA A 85 -0.41 -3.50 21.04
N LYS A 86 -0.43 -2.16 21.21
CA LYS A 86 0.60 -1.26 20.68
C LYS A 86 1.99 -1.60 21.22
N ASN A 87 2.07 -2.00 22.50
CA ASN A 87 3.31 -2.47 23.09
C ASN A 87 3.73 -3.79 22.43
N GLY A 88 5.01 -3.91 22.05
CA GLY A 88 5.51 -5.06 21.31
C GLY A 88 5.20 -5.08 19.81
N THR A 89 4.32 -4.20 19.30
CA THR A 89 4.13 -4.06 17.84
C THR A 89 5.39 -3.47 17.21
N PRO A 90 5.98 -4.12 16.20
CA PRO A 90 7.17 -3.62 15.52
C PRO A 90 6.97 -2.23 14.94
N ARG A 91 7.96 -1.36 15.12
CA ARG A 91 7.93 0.00 14.54
C ARG A 91 8.20 0.01 13.04
N GLN A 92 8.78 -1.06 12.52
CA GLN A 92 9.05 -1.29 11.10
C GLN A 92 8.70 -2.74 10.77
N PRO A 93 8.11 -3.01 9.59
CA PRO A 93 7.65 -4.35 9.22
C PRO A 93 8.79 -5.38 9.14
N THR A 94 10.01 -4.96 8.78
CA THR A 94 11.16 -5.86 8.61
C THR A 94 11.72 -6.42 9.92
N ILE A 95 11.33 -5.88 11.09
CA ILE A 95 11.89 -6.30 12.38
C ILE A 95 11.36 -7.68 12.79
N CYS A 96 10.13 -8.04 12.40
CA CYS A 96 9.53 -9.32 12.72
C CYS A 96 9.10 -10.03 11.41
N GLY A 97 10.08 -10.41 10.60
CA GLY A 97 9.87 -11.02 9.28
C GLY A 97 8.91 -12.23 9.22
N PRO A 98 8.91 -13.17 10.18
CA PRO A 98 8.00 -14.31 10.13
C PRO A 98 6.59 -14.01 10.64
N SER A 99 6.30 -12.79 11.11
CA SER A 99 4.96 -12.45 11.58
C SER A 99 3.94 -12.48 10.44
N ARG A 100 2.80 -13.13 10.69
CA ARG A 100 1.70 -13.25 9.75
C ARG A 100 0.50 -12.45 10.24
N ALA A 101 -0.29 -11.96 9.29
CA ALA A 101 -1.54 -11.25 9.53
C ALA A 101 -2.58 -11.68 8.50
N GLU A 102 -3.84 -11.60 8.89
CA GLU A 102 -5.00 -11.88 8.06
C GLU A 102 -5.72 -10.56 7.78
N LEU A 103 -5.96 -10.24 6.50
CA LEU A 103 -6.80 -9.13 6.09
C LEU A 103 -8.15 -9.69 5.64
N ARG A 104 -9.19 -9.47 6.44
CA ARG A 104 -10.55 -9.90 6.11
C ARG A 104 -11.32 -8.76 5.45
N ILE A 105 -11.63 -8.92 4.17
CA ILE A 105 -12.46 -7.98 3.41
C ILE A 105 -13.93 -8.13 3.86
N GLN A 106 -14.62 -7.00 4.03
CA GLN A 106 -16.03 -6.99 4.37
C GLN A 106 -16.89 -7.34 3.15
N GLN A 107 -17.85 -8.24 3.33
CA GLN A 107 -18.76 -8.67 2.26
C GLN A 107 -19.71 -7.54 1.83
N SER A 108 -20.05 -6.61 2.71
CA SER A 108 -20.98 -5.52 2.42
C SER A 108 -20.42 -4.44 1.49
N VAL A 109 -19.12 -4.50 1.17
CA VAL A 109 -18.44 -3.48 0.36
C VAL A 109 -18.71 -3.67 -1.13
N PHE A 110 -18.85 -4.92 -1.57
CA PHE A 110 -19.07 -5.30 -2.96
C PHE A 110 -20.19 -6.34 -3.05
N ASN A 111 -20.97 -6.33 -4.14
CA ASN A 111 -21.98 -7.36 -4.36
C ASN A 111 -21.36 -8.77 -4.42
N ASN A 112 -20.17 -8.89 -5.02
CA ASN A 112 -19.40 -10.13 -5.18
C ASN A 112 -17.96 -9.89 -4.66
N PRO A 113 -17.72 -9.97 -3.33
CA PRO A 113 -16.43 -9.62 -2.73
C PRO A 113 -15.28 -10.50 -3.21
N GLU A 114 -15.54 -11.75 -3.61
CA GLU A 114 -14.56 -12.68 -4.16
C GLU A 114 -14.01 -12.23 -5.51
N HIS A 115 -14.82 -11.58 -6.35
CA HIS A 115 -14.36 -11.05 -7.64
C HIS A 115 -13.32 -9.95 -7.47
N ALA A 116 -13.35 -9.20 -6.36
CA ALA A 116 -12.36 -8.16 -6.08
C ALA A 116 -10.95 -8.73 -5.78
N LEU A 117 -10.84 -10.05 -5.55
CA LEU A 117 -9.57 -10.73 -5.25
C LEU A 117 -8.98 -11.46 -6.46
N VAL A 118 -9.72 -11.56 -7.57
CA VAL A 118 -9.28 -12.29 -8.77
C VAL A 118 -8.03 -11.63 -9.38
N GLY A 119 -7.00 -12.43 -9.66
CA GLY A 119 -5.74 -11.95 -10.24
C GLY A 119 -4.76 -11.41 -9.20
N LEU A 120 -5.15 -11.29 -7.93
CA LEU A 120 -4.26 -10.84 -6.86
C LEU A 120 -3.15 -11.88 -6.58
N GLU A 121 -3.42 -13.16 -6.82
CA GLU A 121 -2.48 -14.28 -6.74
C GLU A 121 -1.27 -14.16 -7.69
N GLN A 122 -1.39 -13.34 -8.74
CA GLN A 122 -0.31 -13.10 -9.69
C GLN A 122 0.80 -12.20 -9.12
N TYR A 123 0.56 -11.58 -7.96
CA TYR A 123 1.48 -10.66 -7.32
C TYR A 123 2.12 -11.27 -6.07
N SER A 124 3.41 -11.06 -5.90
CA SER A 124 4.14 -11.52 -4.70
C SER A 124 3.90 -10.63 -3.48
N HIS A 125 3.50 -9.37 -3.69
CA HIS A 125 3.35 -8.38 -2.64
C HIS A 125 2.16 -7.46 -2.91
N VAL A 126 1.58 -6.93 -1.84
CA VAL A 126 0.44 -6.01 -1.86
C VAL A 126 0.74 -4.77 -1.03
N TRP A 127 0.28 -3.62 -1.51
CA TRP A 127 0.25 -2.39 -0.72
C TRP A 127 -1.03 -2.35 0.10
N ILE A 128 -0.88 -2.16 1.41
CA ILE A 128 -2.00 -2.04 2.34
C ILE A 128 -2.01 -0.62 2.89
N ILE A 129 -3.10 0.08 2.64
CA ILE A 129 -3.43 1.37 3.24
C ILE A 129 -4.40 1.11 4.39
N PHE A 130 -4.07 1.59 5.58
CA PHE A 130 -4.87 1.33 6.78
C PHE A 130 -4.96 2.56 7.67
N VAL A 131 -5.97 2.60 8.55
CA VAL A 131 -6.17 3.70 9.50
C VAL A 131 -5.67 3.29 10.88
N PHE A 132 -4.88 4.14 11.53
CA PHE A 132 -4.49 3.98 12.93
C PHE A 132 -5.68 4.32 13.85
N HIS A 133 -6.66 3.41 13.92
CA HIS A 133 -7.92 3.57 14.65
C HIS A 133 -7.77 3.92 16.15
N LYS A 134 -6.63 3.64 16.77
CA LYS A 134 -6.34 4.01 18.18
C LYS A 134 -5.66 5.37 18.35
N ASN A 135 -5.38 6.10 17.27
CA ASN A 135 -4.81 7.44 17.37
C ASN A 135 -5.94 8.45 17.56
N GLY A 136 -6.02 9.03 18.76
CA GLY A 136 -7.06 10.01 19.07
C GLY A 136 -7.00 11.25 18.18
N HIS A 137 -8.17 11.79 17.85
CA HIS A 137 -8.36 12.98 17.00
C HIS A 137 -8.10 14.33 17.70
N LEU A 138 -7.69 14.33 18.97
CA LEU A 138 -7.85 15.49 19.86
C LEU A 138 -6.74 16.56 19.81
N SER A 139 -5.56 16.27 19.26
CA SER A 139 -4.60 17.32 18.88
C SER A 139 -3.41 16.72 18.13
N VAL A 140 -3.16 17.19 16.91
CA VAL A 140 -1.99 16.77 16.14
C VAL A 140 -0.88 17.79 16.32
N LYS A 141 0.24 17.33 16.89
CA LYS A 141 1.43 18.16 17.07
C LYS A 141 2.20 18.26 15.76
N ALA A 142 2.61 19.46 15.39
CA ALA A 142 3.45 19.69 14.19
C ALA A 142 4.83 19.01 14.30
N LYS A 143 5.33 18.82 15.53
CA LYS A 143 6.59 18.14 15.81
C LYS A 143 6.37 16.88 16.66
N VAL A 144 7.17 15.86 16.38
CA VAL A 144 7.20 14.57 17.08
C VAL A 144 8.62 14.27 17.58
N LYS A 145 8.75 13.31 18.51
CA LYS A 145 10.04 12.86 19.08
C LYS A 145 10.26 11.40 18.69
N PRO A 146 10.82 11.10 17.51
CA PRO A 146 11.08 9.73 17.08
C PRO A 146 12.09 9.04 18.01
N PRO A 147 11.91 7.74 18.33
CA PRO A 147 12.81 7.03 19.24
C PRO A 147 14.26 6.98 18.78
N ARG A 148 14.50 6.98 17.46
CA ARG A 148 15.84 6.85 16.86
C ARG A 148 16.65 8.15 16.85
N LEU A 149 16.06 9.28 17.25
CA LEU A 149 16.71 10.59 17.16
C LEU A 149 17.20 11.12 18.51
N ASN A 150 17.51 10.25 19.48
CA ASN A 150 18.03 10.61 20.81
C ASN A 150 17.27 11.77 21.49
N GLY A 151 15.97 11.85 21.21
CA GLY A 151 15.09 12.85 21.76
C GLY A 151 14.98 14.19 21.04
N GLN A 152 15.58 14.35 19.87
CA GLN A 152 15.33 15.50 19.01
C GLN A 152 13.86 15.54 18.55
N LYS A 153 13.32 16.77 18.44
CA LYS A 153 11.98 17.02 17.89
C LYS A 153 12.10 17.39 16.42
N VAL A 154 11.43 16.63 15.56
CA VAL A 154 11.39 16.86 14.11
C VAL A 154 9.96 17.05 13.63
N GLY A 155 9.78 17.64 12.45
CA GLY A 155 8.47 17.82 11.84
C GLY A 155 7.77 16.48 11.62
N VAL A 156 6.45 16.41 11.82
CA VAL A 156 5.69 15.17 11.68
C VAL A 156 5.83 14.54 10.28
N TYR A 157 5.88 15.36 9.23
CA TYR A 157 5.96 14.92 7.84
C TYR A 157 7.34 14.42 7.41
N SER A 158 8.40 14.69 8.18
CA SER A 158 9.71 14.06 7.95
C SER A 158 9.80 12.67 8.60
N THR A 159 8.69 12.14 9.12
CA THR A 159 8.65 10.88 9.86
C THR A 159 7.48 10.01 9.42
N ARG A 160 7.54 8.73 9.80
CA ARG A 160 6.41 7.78 9.71
C ARG A 160 5.62 7.69 11.02
N SER A 161 5.59 8.77 11.81
CA SER A 161 4.82 8.80 13.06
C SER A 161 3.35 8.49 12.77
N PRO A 162 2.67 7.68 13.58
CA PRO A 162 1.25 7.41 13.37
C PRO A 162 0.40 8.62 13.84
N HIS A 163 0.93 9.48 14.72
CA HIS A 163 0.28 10.70 15.20
C HIS A 163 0.36 11.82 14.14
N ARG A 164 -0.65 11.90 13.27
CA ARG A 164 -0.71 12.78 12.07
C ARG A 164 -2.14 13.31 11.87
N PRO A 165 -2.36 14.37 11.05
CA PRO A 165 -3.71 14.89 10.78
C PRO A 165 -4.64 13.83 10.21
N ASN A 166 -4.15 13.11 9.20
CA ASN A 166 -4.79 11.91 8.66
C ASN A 166 -3.97 10.71 9.11
N ALA A 167 -4.50 9.94 10.05
CA ALA A 167 -3.82 8.81 10.69
C ALA A 167 -3.80 7.57 9.77
N ILE A 168 -3.29 7.75 8.55
CA ILE A 168 -3.18 6.71 7.51
C ILE A 168 -1.78 6.11 7.56
N GLY A 169 -1.72 4.79 7.62
CA GLY A 169 -0.52 3.98 7.46
C GLY A 169 -0.45 3.35 6.07
N LEU A 170 0.77 3.04 5.65
CA LEU A 170 1.08 2.33 4.42
C LEU A 170 2.08 1.22 4.75
N THR A 171 1.82 0.01 4.28
CA THR A 171 2.78 -1.10 4.38
C THR A 171 2.80 -1.92 3.10
N LEU A 172 4.00 -2.37 2.72
CA LEU A 172 4.18 -3.41 1.71
C LEU A 172 4.19 -4.74 2.44
N ALA A 173 3.29 -5.65 2.08
CA ALA A 173 3.21 -6.98 2.67
C ALA A 173 3.45 -8.04 1.58
N LYS A 174 4.17 -9.10 1.94
CA LYS A 174 4.24 -10.30 1.09
C LYS A 174 2.87 -10.98 1.12
N LEU A 175 2.32 -11.28 -0.05
CA LEU A 175 1.11 -12.07 -0.17
C LEU A 175 1.48 -13.54 0.04
N ASP A 176 0.88 -14.17 1.05
CA ASP A 176 1.17 -15.58 1.38
C ASP A 176 0.15 -16.52 0.77
N ASN A 177 -1.13 -16.25 0.99
CA ASN A 177 -2.24 -17.00 0.42
C ASN A 177 -3.48 -16.11 0.31
N ILE A 178 -4.37 -16.44 -0.62
CA ILE A 178 -5.71 -15.87 -0.74
C ILE A 178 -6.69 -16.98 -0.44
N VAL A 179 -7.48 -16.81 0.62
CA VAL A 179 -8.52 -17.76 1.00
C VAL A 179 -9.87 -17.17 0.57
N GLY A 180 -10.48 -17.77 -0.45
CA GLY A 180 -11.90 -17.57 -0.72
C GLY A 180 -12.71 -18.09 0.46
N HIS A 181 -13.87 -17.51 0.75
CA HIS A 181 -14.62 -17.82 1.97
C HIS A 181 -14.77 -19.34 2.22
N ASP A 182 -14.06 -19.89 3.22
CA ASP A 182 -14.11 -21.30 3.67
C ASP A 182 -15.44 -21.61 4.42
N GLY A 183 -16.54 -21.01 3.97
CA GLY A 183 -17.87 -21.47 4.36
C GLY A 183 -18.25 -22.66 3.49
N PRO A 184 -19.04 -23.62 4.00
CA PRO A 184 -19.61 -24.63 3.12
C PRO A 184 -20.40 -23.95 2.01
N ARG A 185 -20.10 -24.32 0.76
CA ARG A 185 -20.94 -23.96 -0.38
C ARG A 185 -22.08 -24.97 -0.44
N PHE A 186 -23.21 -24.60 0.13
CA PHE A 186 -24.43 -25.38 0.06
C PHE A 186 -24.80 -25.66 -1.40
N LYS A 187 -25.10 -26.91 -1.73
CA LYS A 187 -25.48 -27.34 -3.08
C LYS A 187 -26.96 -27.09 -3.34
N PHE A 188 -27.79 -27.22 -2.31
CA PHE A 188 -29.24 -27.15 -2.39
C PHE A 188 -29.82 -25.90 -1.72
N LEU A 189 -29.19 -25.41 -0.65
CA LEU A 189 -29.63 -24.18 0.02
C LEU A 189 -29.11 -22.96 -0.76
N ARG A 190 -30.00 -22.01 -1.04
CA ARG A 190 -29.78 -20.89 -1.96
C ARG A 190 -29.33 -19.61 -1.26
N SER A 191 -29.52 -19.50 0.06
CA SER A 191 -29.08 -18.34 0.84
C SER A 191 -28.68 -18.69 2.27
N THR A 192 -27.99 -17.76 2.93
CA THR A 192 -27.60 -17.89 4.35
C THR A 192 -28.83 -17.97 5.26
N GLU A 193 -29.89 -17.22 4.96
CA GLU A 193 -31.15 -17.25 5.70
C GLU A 193 -31.83 -18.61 5.61
N GLU A 194 -31.80 -19.23 4.43
CA GLU A 194 -32.34 -20.57 4.21
C GLU A 194 -31.54 -21.62 5.00
N ALA A 195 -30.21 -21.51 5.01
CA ALA A 195 -29.36 -22.38 5.81
C ALA A 195 -29.60 -22.23 7.32
N ILE A 196 -29.73 -21.00 7.82
CA ILE A 196 -30.05 -20.74 9.22
C ILE A 196 -31.43 -21.31 9.58
N ALA A 197 -32.43 -21.13 8.73
CA ALA A 197 -33.77 -21.66 8.94
C ALA A 197 -33.76 -23.20 8.98
N ALA A 198 -33.02 -23.85 8.06
CA ALA A 198 -32.87 -25.29 8.02
C ALA A 198 -32.17 -25.84 9.28
N ILE A 199 -31.05 -25.24 9.70
CA ILE A 199 -30.34 -25.61 10.94
C ILE A 199 -31.27 -25.48 12.15
N ARG A 200 -32.00 -24.36 12.26
CA ARG A 200 -32.97 -24.15 13.35
C ARG A 200 -34.08 -25.20 13.34
N GLY A 201 -34.59 -25.55 12.15
CA GLY A 201 -35.59 -26.60 11.97
C GLY A 201 -35.10 -27.95 12.47
N VAL A 202 -33.86 -28.35 12.12
CA VAL A 202 -33.25 -29.59 12.62
C VAL A 202 -33.12 -29.55 14.15
N LEU A 203 -32.58 -28.47 14.71
CA LEU A 203 -32.34 -28.39 16.15
C LEU A 203 -33.63 -28.35 16.99
N SER A 204 -34.74 -27.86 16.43
CA SER A 204 -36.03 -27.80 17.11
C SER A 204 -36.85 -29.08 16.94
N ALA A 205 -36.86 -29.67 15.75
CA ALA A 205 -37.79 -30.74 15.39
C ALA A 205 -37.17 -32.15 15.36
N ASP A 206 -35.85 -32.30 15.17
CA ASP A 206 -35.23 -33.61 15.11
C ASP A 206 -35.33 -34.33 16.49
N PRO A 207 -35.93 -35.53 16.55
CA PRO A 207 -36.12 -36.23 17.83
C PRO A 207 -34.81 -36.53 18.56
N ARG A 208 -33.70 -36.70 17.84
CA ARG A 208 -32.37 -36.99 18.42
C ARG A 208 -31.76 -35.73 19.01
N SER A 209 -31.91 -34.59 18.33
CA SER A 209 -31.57 -33.27 18.86
C SER A 209 -32.35 -32.99 20.16
N VAL A 210 -33.68 -33.16 20.14
CA VAL A 210 -34.56 -32.94 21.29
C VAL A 210 -34.19 -33.86 22.45
N TYR A 211 -33.98 -35.15 22.17
CA TYR A 211 -33.58 -36.14 23.18
C TYR A 211 -32.22 -35.77 23.81
N ARG A 212 -31.22 -35.41 22.99
CA ARG A 212 -29.88 -35.01 23.47
C ARG A 212 -29.97 -33.80 24.40
N ARG A 213 -30.74 -32.79 24.01
CA ARG A 213 -30.97 -31.59 24.81
C ARG A 213 -31.65 -31.90 26.15
N ALA A 214 -32.67 -32.76 26.16
CA ALA A 214 -33.48 -33.03 27.34
C ALA A 214 -32.86 -34.06 28.31
N ARG A 215 -32.20 -35.10 27.80
CA ARG A 215 -31.88 -36.32 28.59
C ARG A 215 -30.40 -36.69 28.70
N CYS A 216 -29.52 -36.11 27.88
CA CYS A 216 -28.10 -36.46 27.93
C CYS A 216 -27.28 -35.49 28.80
N THR A 217 -26.22 -36.00 29.41
CA THR A 217 -25.21 -35.23 30.13
C THR A 217 -24.30 -34.48 29.16
N ASP A 218 -23.85 -35.16 28.10
CA ASP A 218 -23.18 -34.53 26.97
C ASP A 218 -24.22 -33.79 26.10
N LYS A 219 -24.01 -32.49 25.96
CA LYS A 219 -24.89 -31.54 25.27
C LYS A 219 -24.42 -31.21 23.86
N LEU A 220 -23.41 -31.90 23.34
CA LEU A 220 -22.98 -31.77 21.96
C LEU A 220 -23.90 -32.57 21.02
N PHE A 221 -24.20 -31.98 19.88
CA PHE A 221 -24.96 -32.59 18.80
C PHE A 221 -24.31 -32.27 17.46
N TYR A 222 -24.25 -33.29 16.60
CA TYR A 222 -23.59 -33.25 15.32
C TYR A 222 -24.56 -33.75 14.26
N PHE A 223 -24.63 -33.05 13.14
CA PHE A 223 -25.42 -33.48 11.99
C PHE A 223 -24.85 -32.89 10.71
N THR A 224 -25.10 -33.57 9.60
CA THR A 224 -24.76 -33.07 8.27
C THR A 224 -25.99 -32.42 7.65
N LEU A 225 -25.83 -31.23 7.09
CA LEU A 225 -26.83 -30.52 6.33
C LEU A 225 -26.24 -30.13 4.97
N ASP A 226 -26.82 -30.68 3.91
CA ASP A 226 -26.38 -30.45 2.53
C ASP A 226 -24.89 -30.82 2.35
N THR A 227 -23.98 -29.87 2.18
CA THR A 227 -22.54 -30.10 2.03
C THR A 227 -21.74 -29.73 3.29
N ALA A 228 -22.40 -29.56 4.44
CA ALA A 228 -21.76 -29.11 5.66
C ALA A 228 -22.03 -30.00 6.88
N ASP A 229 -20.98 -30.29 7.66
CA ASP A 229 -21.08 -30.82 9.02
C ASP A 229 -21.27 -29.69 10.02
N VAL A 230 -22.36 -29.78 10.79
CA VAL A 230 -22.77 -28.80 11.80
C VAL A 230 -22.56 -29.40 13.19
N THR A 231 -21.78 -28.70 14.01
CA THR A 231 -21.56 -29.01 15.43
C THR A 231 -22.25 -27.96 16.28
N CYS A 232 -23.01 -28.41 17.26
CA CYS A 232 -23.76 -27.53 18.14
C CYS A 232 -23.76 -28.03 19.58
N TRP A 233 -23.92 -27.09 20.51
CA TRP A 233 -23.97 -27.33 21.93
C TRP A 233 -25.27 -26.77 22.52
N PHE A 234 -25.89 -27.53 23.43
CA PHE A 234 -27.11 -27.12 24.11
C PHE A 234 -26.82 -26.54 25.51
N GLY A 235 -27.15 -25.26 25.68
CA GLY A 235 -27.17 -24.60 26.98
C GLY A 235 -28.56 -24.60 27.62
N HIS A 236 -28.72 -23.86 28.72
CA HIS A 236 -30.01 -23.68 29.39
C HIS A 236 -30.97 -22.84 28.52
N GLY A 237 -31.82 -23.51 27.74
CA GLY A 237 -32.84 -22.87 26.92
C GLY A 237 -32.35 -22.33 25.58
N PHE A 238 -31.11 -22.65 25.17
CA PHE A 238 -30.57 -22.25 23.88
C PHE A 238 -29.74 -23.36 23.23
N ALA A 239 -29.52 -23.21 21.92
CA ALA A 239 -28.58 -24.01 21.14
C ALA A 239 -27.59 -23.06 20.48
N GLU A 240 -26.30 -23.34 20.64
CA GLU A 240 -25.22 -22.59 20.02
C GLU A 240 -24.56 -23.46 18.94
N VAL A 241 -24.47 -22.94 17.71
CA VAL A 241 -23.73 -23.61 16.64
C VAL A 241 -22.26 -23.26 16.82
N LEU A 242 -21.48 -24.24 17.26
CA LEU A 242 -20.05 -24.07 17.53
C LEU A 242 -19.23 -24.07 16.25
N GLN A 243 -19.63 -24.89 15.28
CA GLN A 243 -18.85 -25.06 14.05
C GLN A 243 -19.69 -25.52 12.88
N VAL A 244 -19.35 -25.03 11.69
CA VAL A 244 -19.87 -25.49 10.41
C VAL A 244 -18.66 -25.75 9.50
N ARG A 245 -18.46 -26.99 9.05
CA ARG A 245 -17.36 -27.40 8.15
C ARG A 245 -17.91 -28.00 6.87
N PRO A 246 -17.22 -27.87 5.72
CA PRO A 246 -17.54 -28.68 4.55
C PRO A 246 -17.39 -30.18 4.87
N VAL A 247 -18.29 -31.01 4.35
CA VAL A 247 -18.18 -32.48 4.42
C VAL A 247 -16.93 -32.90 3.65
N GLN A 248 -16.03 -33.63 4.30
CA GLN A 248 -14.87 -34.24 3.63
C GLN A 248 -15.38 -35.41 2.78
N GLN A 249 -15.43 -35.22 1.47
CA GLN A 249 -15.60 -36.35 0.54
C GLN A 249 -14.32 -37.20 0.62
N LEU A 250 -14.46 -38.45 1.07
CA LEU A 250 -13.44 -39.49 0.96
C LEU A 250 -13.17 -39.83 -0.51
#